data_AF-A0A9D5MWQ2-F1
#
_entry.id   AF-A0A9D5MWQ2-F1
#
_cell.length_a   1.000
_cell.length_b   1.000
_cell.length_c   1.000
_cell.angle_alpha   90.00
_cell.angle_beta   90.00
_cell.angle_gamma   90.00
#
_symmetry.space_group_name_H-M   'P 1'
#
loop_
_entity.id
_entity.type
_entity.pdbx_description
1 polymer ?
#
loop_
_entity_poly.entity_id
_entity_poly.type
_entity_poly.pdbx_seq_one_letter_code
_entity_poly.pdbx_strand_id
1 'polypeptide(L)'
;MNTLFNEGEFKCTNMSFEEAREIIGMYNKDEIILCFQHPDTYDIIFNYIGIPKKDYKYKNIRNMKVYQDGIIFKIYITPSETQPVIHVDGVEAKKIQNVYVYCVHISRTK
;
A
#
# COMPACT_ATOMS: atom_id res chain seq x y z
N MET A 1 0.93 7.55 -9.02
CA MET A 1 -0.16 8.53 -9.17
C MET A 1 -1.40 7.90 -8.53
N ASN A 2 -1.90 8.41 -7.41
CA ASN A 2 -3.01 7.80 -6.66
C ASN A 2 -4.34 8.01 -7.38
N THR A 3 -4.79 7.03 -8.16
CA THR A 3 -5.98 7.07 -9.03
C THR A 3 -7.32 6.90 -8.30
N LEU A 4 -7.35 7.01 -6.96
CA LEU A 4 -8.55 6.82 -6.14
C LEU A 4 -9.37 8.11 -5.91
N PHE A 5 -8.75 9.29 -6.07
CA PHE A 5 -9.40 10.58 -5.85
C PHE A 5 -9.82 11.19 -7.18
N ASN A 6 -10.94 10.75 -7.74
CA ASN A 6 -11.55 11.42 -8.89
C ASN A 6 -12.66 12.37 -8.44
N GLU A 7 -13.82 11.82 -8.07
CA GLU A 7 -15.02 12.58 -7.73
C GLU A 7 -15.60 12.11 -6.39
N GLY A 8 -15.97 13.06 -5.53
CA GLY A 8 -16.63 12.80 -4.26
C GLY A 8 -15.99 13.51 -3.06
N GLU A 9 -16.66 13.44 -1.92
CA GLU A 9 -16.11 13.85 -0.63
C GLU A 9 -15.54 12.61 0.08
N PHE A 10 -14.35 12.75 0.69
CA PHE A 10 -13.66 11.64 1.33
C PHE A 10 -13.26 12.00 2.75
N LYS A 11 -13.56 11.12 3.70
CA LYS A 11 -12.96 11.15 5.03
C LYS A 11 -11.69 10.32 5.00
N CYS A 12 -10.55 10.94 5.31
CA CYS A 12 -9.26 10.27 5.40
C CYS A 12 -8.79 10.25 6.86
N THR A 13 -8.29 9.12 7.33
CA THR A 13 -7.77 8.99 8.71
C THR A 13 -6.52 8.13 8.66
N ASN A 14 -5.43 8.63 9.25
CA ASN A 14 -4.20 7.85 9.37
C ASN A 14 -4.46 6.61 10.21
N MET A 15 -3.79 5.53 9.86
CA MET A 15 -4.00 4.21 10.47
C MET A 15 -2.64 3.53 10.65
N SER A 16 -2.51 2.75 11.71
CA SER A 16 -1.38 1.87 11.95
C SER A 16 -1.40 0.64 11.04
N PHE A 17 -0.27 -0.04 10.91
CA PHE A 17 -0.24 -1.32 10.17
C PHE A 17 -1.02 -2.43 10.87
N GLU A 18 -1.12 -2.39 12.20
CA GLU A 18 -1.88 -3.37 12.96
C GLU A 18 -3.38 -3.25 12.66
N GLU A 19 -3.95 -2.06 12.78
CA GLU A 19 -5.35 -1.79 12.43
C GLU A 19 -5.66 -2.20 10.97
N ALA A 20 -4.75 -1.91 10.04
CA ALA A 20 -4.92 -2.30 8.64
C ALA A 20 -4.95 -3.83 8.47
N ARG A 21 -4.08 -4.56 9.18
CA ARG A 21 -4.04 -6.03 9.18
C ARG A 21 -5.31 -6.62 9.78
N GLU A 22 -5.77 -6.08 10.88
CA GLU A 22 -6.99 -6.53 11.56
C GLU A 22 -8.22 -6.35 10.66
N ILE A 23 -8.42 -5.13 10.13
CA ILE A 23 -9.55 -4.83 9.25
C ILE A 23 -9.53 -5.74 8.02
N ILE A 24 -8.40 -5.85 7.31
CA ILE A 24 -8.27 -6.74 6.13
C ILE A 24 -8.44 -8.22 6.51
N GLY A 25 -8.01 -8.58 7.72
CA GLY A 25 -8.16 -9.92 8.28
C GLY A 25 -9.62 -10.32 8.44
N MET A 26 -10.48 -9.39 8.87
CA MET A 26 -11.91 -9.60 9.15
C MET A 26 -12.75 -9.92 7.91
N TYR A 27 -12.38 -9.43 6.72
CA TYR A 27 -13.15 -9.65 5.49
C TYR A 27 -12.69 -10.89 4.72
N ASN A 28 -13.60 -11.54 4.03
CA ASN A 28 -13.25 -12.62 3.09
C ASN A 28 -12.55 -12.05 1.84
N LYS A 29 -11.83 -12.92 1.12
CA LYS A 29 -11.11 -12.52 -0.09
C LYS A 29 -12.00 -11.89 -1.16
N ASP A 30 -13.26 -12.33 -1.26
CA ASP A 30 -14.21 -11.89 -2.28
C ASP A 30 -14.85 -10.53 -1.95
N GLU A 31 -14.72 -10.06 -0.71
CA GLU A 31 -15.19 -8.76 -0.22
C GLU A 31 -14.14 -7.67 -0.40
N ILE A 32 -12.89 -8.06 -0.65
CA ILE A 32 -11.76 -7.14 -0.86
C ILE A 32 -11.39 -7.10 -2.34
N ILE A 33 -11.23 -5.88 -2.86
CA ILE A 33 -10.74 -5.63 -4.21
C ILE A 33 -9.34 -5.04 -4.12
N LEU A 34 -8.38 -5.69 -4.79
CA LEU A 34 -7.02 -5.18 -4.91
C LEU A 34 -6.94 -4.18 -6.06
N CYS A 35 -6.41 -2.98 -5.79
CA CYS A 35 -6.33 -1.89 -6.77
C CYS A 35 -4.91 -1.56 -7.25
N PHE A 36 -3.92 -2.41 -6.95
CA PHE A 36 -2.53 -2.27 -7.41
C PHE A 36 -1.98 -3.61 -7.93
N GLN A 37 -0.95 -3.54 -8.80
CA GLN A 37 -0.25 -4.73 -9.34
C GLN A 37 1.27 -4.58 -9.40
N HIS A 38 1.84 -3.48 -8.93
CA HIS A 38 3.30 -3.31 -8.98
C HIS A 38 3.99 -4.32 -8.05
N PRO A 39 4.93 -5.15 -8.54
CA PRO A 39 5.58 -6.19 -7.74
C PRO A 39 6.23 -5.65 -6.46
N ASP A 40 6.97 -4.55 -6.55
CA ASP A 40 7.62 -3.93 -5.38
C ASP A 40 6.60 -3.50 -4.32
N THR A 41 5.45 -2.96 -4.76
CA THR A 41 4.34 -2.59 -3.88
C THR A 41 3.73 -3.82 -3.21
N TYR A 42 3.62 -4.92 -3.95
CA TYR A 42 3.10 -6.20 -3.45
C TYR A 42 3.99 -6.75 -2.33
N ASP A 43 5.30 -6.81 -2.54
CA ASP A 43 6.23 -7.34 -1.55
C ASP A 43 6.26 -6.47 -0.29
N ILE A 44 6.26 -5.14 -0.43
CA ILE A 44 6.19 -4.24 0.72
C ILE A 44 4.90 -4.45 1.53
N ILE A 45 3.75 -4.51 0.88
CA ILE A 45 2.45 -4.60 1.56
C ILE A 45 2.26 -5.97 2.22
N PHE A 46 2.55 -7.05 1.49
CA PHE A 46 2.20 -8.38 1.96
C PHE A 46 3.33 -9.10 2.71
N ASN A 47 4.61 -8.85 2.38
CA ASN A 47 5.73 -9.50 3.07
C ASN A 47 6.26 -8.65 4.21
N TYR A 48 6.48 -7.35 3.98
CA TYR A 48 7.12 -6.48 4.97
C TYR A 48 6.13 -5.94 5.99
N ILE A 49 5.03 -5.33 5.54
CA ILE A 49 3.96 -4.84 6.43
C ILE A 49 3.16 -6.03 7.01
N GLY A 50 3.08 -7.13 6.27
CA GLY A 50 2.42 -8.36 6.70
C GLY A 50 0.89 -8.29 6.59
N ILE A 51 0.36 -7.55 5.61
CA ILE A 51 -1.06 -7.66 5.27
C ILE A 51 -1.39 -9.12 4.90
N PRO A 52 -2.50 -9.69 5.38
CA PRO A 52 -2.87 -11.06 5.05
C PRO A 52 -2.89 -11.30 3.54
N LYS A 53 -2.13 -12.28 3.06
CA LYS A 53 -2.17 -12.72 1.66
C LYS A 53 -3.39 -13.60 1.43
N LYS A 54 -4.24 -13.19 0.48
CA LYS A 54 -5.38 -13.96 -0.02
C LYS A 54 -5.38 -13.84 -1.54
N ASP A 55 -6.14 -14.69 -2.23
CA ASP A 55 -6.34 -14.59 -3.68
C ASP A 55 -7.30 -13.43 -4.03
N TYR A 56 -6.90 -12.20 -3.68
CA TYR A 56 -7.69 -11.00 -3.91
C TYR A 56 -7.96 -10.80 -5.39
N LYS A 57 -9.19 -10.40 -5.71
CA LYS A 57 -9.52 -10.03 -7.08
C LYS A 57 -8.93 -8.66 -7.39
N TYR A 58 -8.01 -8.60 -8.35
CA TYR A 58 -7.55 -7.31 -8.89
C TYR A 58 -8.64 -6.66 -9.74
N LYS A 59 -8.86 -5.35 -9.53
CA LYS A 59 -9.60 -4.50 -10.47
C LYS A 59 -8.97 -3.11 -10.49
N ASN A 60 -8.85 -2.54 -11.69
CA ASN A 60 -8.51 -1.12 -11.83
C ASN A 60 -9.76 -0.26 -11.59
N ILE A 61 -9.96 0.15 -10.33
CA ILE A 61 -11.07 1.02 -9.94
C ILE A 61 -10.62 2.48 -10.02
N ARG A 62 -11.38 3.29 -10.77
CA ARG A 62 -11.18 4.75 -10.86
C ARG A 62 -11.98 5.53 -9.83
N ASN A 63 -13.16 5.01 -9.43
CA ASN A 63 -14.10 5.70 -8.54
C ASN A 63 -14.58 4.74 -7.44
N MET A 64 -14.44 5.12 -6.18
CA MET A 64 -15.09 4.42 -5.06
C MET A 64 -16.58 4.68 -5.06
N LYS A 65 -17.38 3.71 -4.63
CA LYS A 65 -18.82 3.92 -4.39
C LYS A 65 -19.03 4.76 -3.13
N VAL A 66 -20.17 5.46 -3.05
CA VAL A 66 -20.56 6.17 -1.82
C VAL A 66 -20.67 5.17 -0.67
N TYR A 67 -20.13 5.52 0.49
CA TYR A 67 -20.00 4.69 1.70
C TYR A 67 -19.11 3.46 1.54
N GLN A 68 -18.30 3.39 0.49
CA GLN A 68 -17.26 2.39 0.39
C GLN A 68 -16.04 2.82 1.20
N ASP A 69 -15.47 1.87 1.94
CA ASP A 69 -14.19 2.02 2.61
C ASP A 69 -13.03 1.53 1.74
N GLY A 70 -11.87 2.12 1.96
CA GLY A 70 -10.63 1.81 1.27
C GLY A 70 -9.44 1.96 2.20
N ILE A 71 -8.43 1.13 1.98
CA ILE A 71 -7.15 1.23 2.67
C ILE A 71 -6.11 1.62 1.61
N ILE A 72 -5.46 2.76 1.82
CA ILE A 72 -4.39 3.26 0.95
C ILE A 72 -3.05 3.09 1.67
N PHE A 73 -2.11 2.43 1.00
CA PHE A 73 -0.70 2.43 1.35
C PHE A 73 0.01 3.51 0.55
N LYS A 74 0.47 4.57 1.21
CA LYS A 74 1.23 5.63 0.55
C LYS A 74 2.72 5.35 0.71
N ILE A 75 3.38 5.11 -0.42
CA ILE A 75 4.79 4.76 -0.50
C ILE A 75 5.58 6.00 -0.88
N TYR A 76 6.61 6.31 -0.09
CA TYR A 76 7.53 7.42 -0.28
C TYR A 76 8.93 6.88 -0.45
N ILE A 77 9.53 7.18 -1.58
CA ILE A 77 10.90 6.81 -1.89
C ILE A 77 11.74 8.06 -1.69
N THR A 78 12.59 8.07 -0.66
CA THR A 78 13.56 9.15 -0.50
C THR A 78 14.86 8.79 -1.22
N PRO A 79 15.47 9.74 -1.94
CA PRO A 79 16.86 9.60 -2.35
C PRO A 79 17.70 9.38 -1.09
N SER A 80 18.50 8.33 -1.05
CA SER A 80 19.40 8.13 0.10
C SER A 80 20.47 9.22 0.06
N GLU A 81 20.54 10.06 1.10
CA GLU A 81 21.57 11.12 1.22
C GLU A 81 22.98 10.51 1.22
N THR A 82 23.10 9.34 1.85
CA THR A 82 24.25 8.44 1.72
C THR A 82 23.77 7.25 0.91
N GLN A 83 24.23 7.08 -0.33
CA GLN A 83 24.10 5.81 -1.05
C GLN A 83 25.37 5.00 -0.75
N PRO A 84 25.48 4.31 0.40
CA PRO A 84 26.64 3.49 0.66
C PRO A 84 26.73 2.42 -0.41
N VAL A 85 27.92 2.32 -0.95
CA VAL A 85 28.38 1.21 -1.75
C VAL A 85 29.17 0.33 -0.80
N ILE A 86 28.69 -0.89 -0.56
CA ILE A 86 29.39 -1.87 0.25
C ILE A 86 29.93 -2.97 -0.68
N HIS A 87 31.06 -3.55 -0.32
CA HIS A 87 31.64 -4.68 -1.03
C HIS A 87 31.44 -5.92 -0.17
N VAL A 88 30.74 -6.92 -0.71
CA VAL A 88 30.52 -8.22 -0.04
C VAL A 88 30.93 -9.30 -1.04
N ASP A 89 31.86 -10.17 -0.63
CA ASP A 89 32.39 -11.27 -1.45
C ASP A 89 32.89 -10.85 -2.85
N GLY A 90 33.52 -9.67 -2.94
CA GLY A 90 34.06 -9.12 -4.19
C GLY A 90 33.01 -8.51 -5.12
N VAL A 91 31.74 -8.42 -4.69
CA VAL A 91 30.64 -7.81 -5.46
C VAL A 91 30.24 -6.48 -4.83
N GLU A 92 30.00 -5.48 -5.69
CA GLU A 92 29.47 -4.19 -5.29
C GLU A 92 27.96 -4.30 -4.99
N ALA A 93 27.57 -4.02 -3.75
CA ALA A 93 26.18 -3.84 -3.37
C ALA A 93 25.92 -2.35 -3.11
N LYS A 94 25.01 -1.77 -3.91
CA LYS A 94 24.60 -0.37 -3.80
C LYS A 94 23.23 -0.28 -3.15
N LYS A 95 23.07 0.59 -2.16
CA LYS A 95 21.76 0.92 -1.62
C LYS A 95 20.95 1.72 -2.65
N ILE A 96 19.91 1.11 -3.21
CA ILE A 96 19.19 1.69 -4.35
C ILE A 96 18.14 2.73 -3.88
N GLN A 97 17.40 2.50 -2.78
CA GLN A 97 16.33 3.41 -2.30
C GLN A 97 16.04 3.25 -0.78
N ASN A 98 15.53 4.32 -0.13
CA ASN A 98 14.89 4.25 1.19
C ASN A 98 13.38 4.38 1.01
N VAL A 99 12.63 3.36 1.43
CA VAL A 99 11.18 3.33 1.26
C VAL A 99 10.49 3.51 2.61
N TYR A 100 9.62 4.51 2.69
CA TYR A 100 8.72 4.74 3.82
C TYR A 100 7.29 4.47 3.37
N VAL A 101 6.51 3.82 4.23
CA VAL A 101 5.10 3.57 3.97
C VAL A 101 4.28 4.05 5.15
N TYR A 102 3.11 4.62 4.88
CA TYR A 102 2.08 4.77 5.88
C TYR A 102 0.70 4.40 5.32
N CYS A 103 -0.19 4.03 6.24
CA CYS A 103 -1.53 3.55 5.93
C CYS A 103 -2.56 4.64 6.20
N VAL A 104 -3.56 4.73 5.33
CA VAL A 104 -4.68 5.66 5.46
C VAL A 104 -5.96 4.90 5.21
N HIS A 105 -6.88 4.98 6.16
CA HIS A 105 -8.26 4.60 5.96
C HIS A 105 -9.00 5.72 5.26
N ILE A 106 -9.76 5.36 4.23
CA ILE A 106 -10.54 6.31 3.44
C ILE A 106 -11.97 5.81 3.34
N SER A 107 -12.92 6.70 3.53
CA SER A 107 -14.34 6.43 3.29
C SER A 107 -14.88 7.50 2.37
N ARG A 108 -15.56 7.10 1.29
CA ARG A 108 -16.28 8.06 0.45
C ARG A 108 -17.59 8.43 1.12
N THR A 109 -17.80 9.72 1.42
CA THR A 109 -18.99 10.22 2.14
C THR A 109 -20.08 10.73 1.20
N LYS A 110 -19.72 11.20 -0.01
CA LYS A 110 -20.64 11.65 -1.07
C LYS A 110 -20.05 11.34 -2.44
#